data_AF-A0A6J7IT68-F1
#
_entry.id   AF-A0A6J7IT68-F1
#
_cell.length_a   1.000
_cell.length_b   1.000
_cell.length_c   1.000
_cell.angle_alpha   90.00
_cell.angle_beta   90.00
_cell.angle_gamma   90.00
#
_symmetry.space_group_name_H-M   'P 1'
#
loop_
_entity.id
_entity.type
_entity.pdbx_description
1 polymer ?
#
loop_
_entity_poly.entity_id
_entity_poly.type
_entity_poly.pdbx_seq_one_letter_code
_entity_poly.pdbx_strand_id
1 'polypeptide(L)'
;MRNAMRDLYLGPWSDYFALTVAGFTPWAPIGDRDAEARVVEAGRQSGEYDDIVRDRVEITFGAPVILAIFGDLERLVATDRDLDRYTMVAGGSIYPFMWNIMLAARSEGLGGVITTMHARVEPDVRELLNVPENLALAGVMMLGHPVHQPTKLRREPVSTFATVDRCDGPVFGADL
;
A
#
# COMPACT_ATOMS: atom_id res chain seq x y z
N MET A 1 -10.85 -4.61 -18.44
CA MET A 1 -10.72 -3.92 -17.15
C MET A 1 -9.88 -4.70 -16.15
N ARG A 2 -10.35 -5.84 -15.59
CA ARG A 2 -9.57 -6.65 -14.62
C ARG A 2 -8.14 -6.97 -15.08
N ASN A 3 -7.99 -7.52 -16.28
CA ASN A 3 -6.67 -7.90 -16.81
C ASN A 3 -5.76 -6.68 -16.95
N ALA A 4 -6.27 -5.53 -17.38
CA ALA A 4 -5.49 -4.30 -17.44
C ALA A 4 -5.03 -3.84 -16.04
N MET A 5 -5.92 -3.87 -15.04
CA MET A 5 -5.52 -3.60 -13.64
C MET A 5 -4.47 -4.59 -13.13
N ARG A 6 -4.53 -5.86 -13.54
CA ARG A 6 -3.55 -6.88 -13.20
C ARG A 6 -2.20 -6.59 -13.83
N ASP A 7 -2.19 -6.25 -15.12
CA ASP A 7 -0.96 -6.03 -15.88
C ASP A 7 -0.23 -4.78 -15.33
N LEU A 8 -0.96 -3.73 -14.95
CA LEU A 8 -0.43 -2.54 -14.27
C LEU A 8 0.14 -2.84 -12.86
N TYR A 9 -0.23 -3.97 -12.25
CA TYR A 9 0.22 -4.35 -10.90
C TYR A 9 1.58 -5.07 -10.91
N LEU A 10 1.97 -5.68 -12.03
CA LEU A 10 3.17 -6.51 -12.15
C LEU A 10 4.45 -5.68 -11.95
N GLY A 11 4.63 -4.62 -12.73
CA GLY A 11 5.86 -3.80 -12.70
C GLY A 11 6.18 -3.23 -11.32
N PRO A 12 5.24 -2.56 -10.64
CA PRO A 12 5.46 -2.07 -9.27
C PRO A 12 5.87 -3.16 -8.27
N TRP A 13 5.34 -4.38 -8.39
CA TRP A 13 5.76 -5.49 -7.52
C TRP A 13 7.18 -5.97 -7.84
N SER A 14 7.56 -6.06 -9.11
CA SER A 14 8.93 -6.38 -9.51
C SER A 14 9.93 -5.36 -8.94
N ASP A 15 9.62 -4.07 -9.05
CA ASP A 15 10.43 -2.99 -8.48
C ASP A 15 10.53 -3.10 -6.96
N TYR A 16 9.40 -3.36 -6.29
CA TYR A 16 9.35 -3.53 -4.83
C TYR A 16 10.25 -4.69 -4.37
N PHE A 17 10.22 -5.82 -5.06
CA PHE A 17 11.08 -6.96 -4.76
C PHE A 17 12.56 -6.65 -4.96
N ALA A 18 12.92 -6.05 -6.10
CA ALA A 18 14.29 -5.67 -6.39
C ALA A 18 14.87 -4.76 -5.30
N LEU A 19 14.11 -3.75 -4.87
CA LEU A 19 14.49 -2.84 -3.79
C LEU A 19 14.62 -3.58 -2.45
N THR A 20 13.65 -4.43 -2.11
CA THR A 20 13.64 -5.18 -0.85
C THR A 20 14.84 -6.12 -0.75
N VAL A 21 15.15 -6.87 -1.82
CA VAL A 21 16.28 -7.82 -1.87
C VAL A 21 17.61 -7.07 -1.79
N ALA A 22 17.71 -5.90 -2.40
CA ALA A 22 18.88 -5.02 -2.29
C ALA A 22 19.01 -4.32 -0.92
N GLY A 23 18.10 -4.58 0.02
CA GLY A 23 18.16 -4.05 1.40
C GLY A 23 17.59 -2.64 1.56
N PHE A 24 16.90 -2.11 0.55
CA PHE A 24 16.23 -0.81 0.64
C PHE A 24 14.88 -0.95 1.34
N THR A 25 14.46 0.13 2.01
CA THR A 25 13.02 0.35 2.24
C THR A 25 12.46 0.96 0.95
N PRO A 26 11.61 0.25 0.19
CA PRO A 26 11.21 0.70 -1.15
C PRO A 26 10.52 2.07 -1.12
N TRP A 27 11.05 3.03 -1.89
CA TRP A 27 10.53 4.39 -2.05
C TRP A 27 10.38 5.14 -0.72
N ALA A 28 11.37 4.99 0.16
CA ALA A 28 11.38 5.72 1.42
C ALA A 28 11.37 7.24 1.14
N PRO A 29 10.52 8.05 1.82
CA PRO A 29 10.41 9.49 1.53
C PRO A 29 11.73 10.27 1.61
N ILE A 30 12.66 9.80 2.45
CA ILE A 30 14.00 10.38 2.68
C ILE A 30 15.14 9.46 2.18
N GLY A 31 14.82 8.46 1.35
CA GLY A 31 15.80 7.52 0.77
C GLY A 31 16.60 8.11 -0.40
N ASP A 32 17.66 7.41 -0.79
CA ASP A 32 18.47 7.74 -1.98
C ASP A 32 17.74 7.30 -3.26
N ARG A 33 17.03 8.25 -3.88
CA ARG A 33 16.23 8.02 -5.08
C ARG A 33 17.04 7.54 -6.28
N ASP A 34 18.28 8.01 -6.42
CA ASP A 34 19.13 7.63 -7.55
C ASP A 34 19.66 6.20 -7.36
N ALA A 35 19.98 5.81 -6.13
CA ALA A 35 20.33 4.44 -5.81
C ALA A 35 19.16 3.49 -6.03
N GLU A 36 17.95 3.85 -5.57
CA GLU A 36 16.74 3.07 -5.83
C GLU A 36 16.49 2.90 -7.33
N ALA A 37 16.62 3.97 -8.12
CA ALA A 37 16.42 3.92 -9.56
C ALA A 37 17.40 2.95 -10.27
N ARG A 38 18.68 2.95 -9.85
CA ARG A 38 19.68 2.00 -10.38
C ARG A 38 19.34 0.54 -10.05
N VAL A 39 18.86 0.28 -8.82
CA VAL A 39 18.45 -1.07 -8.40
C VAL A 39 17.22 -1.53 -9.20
N VAL A 40 16.22 -0.67 -9.35
CA VAL A 40 15.02 -0.97 -10.12
C VAL A 40 15.36 -1.27 -11.58
N GLU A 41 16.21 -0.46 -12.21
CA GLU A 41 16.62 -0.68 -13.60
C GLU A 41 17.37 -2.01 -13.76
N ALA A 42 18.32 -2.31 -12.88
CA ALA A 42 19.05 -3.58 -12.90
C ALA A 42 18.10 -4.79 -12.68
N GLY A 43 17.16 -4.66 -11.74
CA GLY A 43 16.15 -5.68 -11.47
C GLY A 43 15.27 -5.96 -12.70
N ARG A 44 14.77 -4.91 -13.36
CA ARG A 44 13.97 -5.02 -14.59
C ARG A 44 14.74 -5.66 -15.74
N GLN A 45 16.03 -5.31 -15.91
CA GLN A 45 16.88 -5.90 -16.95
C GLN A 45 17.15 -7.38 -16.73
N SER A 46 17.27 -7.81 -15.46
CA SER A 46 17.54 -9.21 -15.13
C SER A 46 16.32 -10.11 -15.32
N GLY A 47 15.11 -9.60 -15.10
CA GLY A 47 13.88 -10.40 -15.03
C GLY A 47 13.86 -11.43 -13.90
N GLU A 48 14.79 -11.35 -12.94
CA GLU A 48 15.01 -12.37 -11.89
C GLU A 48 13.75 -12.64 -11.05
N TYR A 49 12.90 -11.63 -10.88
CA TYR A 49 11.71 -11.68 -10.02
C TYR A 49 10.39 -11.89 -10.79
N ASP A 50 10.42 -12.02 -12.12
CA ASP A 50 9.21 -12.00 -12.93
C ASP A 50 8.25 -13.16 -12.60
N ASP A 51 8.78 -14.36 -12.38
CA ASP A 51 7.97 -15.54 -12.09
C ASP A 51 7.32 -15.46 -10.70
N ILE A 52 8.10 -15.10 -9.67
CA ILE A 52 7.56 -14.96 -8.30
C ILE A 52 6.54 -13.82 -8.20
N VAL A 53 6.76 -12.73 -8.94
CA VAL A 53 5.81 -11.62 -9.04
C VAL A 53 4.53 -12.07 -9.72
N ARG A 54 4.64 -12.75 -10.87
CA ARG A 54 3.49 -13.27 -11.61
C ARG A 54 2.61 -14.15 -10.74
N ASP A 55 3.19 -15.11 -10.04
CA ASP A 55 2.45 -16.01 -9.14
C ASP A 55 1.71 -15.24 -8.05
N ARG A 56 2.37 -14.26 -7.41
CA ARG A 56 1.74 -13.47 -6.34
C ARG A 56 0.63 -12.55 -6.87
N VAL A 57 0.82 -11.98 -8.06
CA VAL A 57 -0.18 -11.13 -8.72
C VAL A 57 -1.40 -11.96 -9.12
N GLU A 58 -1.22 -13.16 -9.68
CA GLU A 58 -2.33 -14.03 -10.06
C GLU A 58 -3.17 -14.47 -8.84
N ILE A 59 -2.52 -14.81 -7.72
CA ILE A 59 -3.23 -15.09 -6.46
C ILE A 59 -4.09 -13.89 -6.04
N THR A 60 -3.53 -12.69 -6.12
CA THR A 60 -4.21 -11.45 -5.71
C THR A 60 -5.39 -11.12 -6.63
N PHE A 61 -5.24 -11.33 -7.94
CA PHE A 61 -6.26 -11.05 -8.95
C PHE A 61 -7.28 -12.17 -9.15
N GLY A 62 -7.08 -13.32 -8.51
CA GLY A 62 -8.10 -14.36 -8.33
C GLY A 62 -9.28 -13.90 -7.46
N ALA A 63 -9.14 -12.80 -6.71
CA ALA A 63 -10.23 -12.21 -5.95
C ALA A 63 -11.35 -11.68 -6.89
N PRO A 64 -12.63 -11.99 -6.66
CA PRO A 64 -13.73 -11.61 -7.56
C PRO A 64 -14.00 -10.10 -7.60
N VAL A 65 -13.59 -9.32 -6.59
CA VAL A 65 -13.87 -7.88 -6.53
C VAL A 65 -12.57 -7.09 -6.42
N ILE A 66 -12.48 -6.02 -7.21
CA ILE A 66 -11.40 -5.02 -7.20
C ILE A 66 -12.05 -3.66 -6.96
N LEU A 67 -11.64 -2.97 -5.91
CA LEU A 67 -12.08 -1.61 -5.61
C LEU A 67 -10.90 -0.66 -5.75
N ALA A 68 -11.01 0.35 -6.61
CA ALA A 68 -10.06 1.46 -6.64
C ALA A 68 -10.62 2.60 -5.79
N ILE A 69 -9.86 3.05 -4.79
CA ILE A 69 -10.29 4.06 -3.82
C ILE A 69 -9.57 5.37 -4.12
N PHE A 70 -10.35 6.41 -4.35
CA PHE A 70 -9.83 7.74 -4.68
C PHE A 70 -10.16 8.75 -3.58
N GLY A 71 -9.23 9.66 -3.33
CA GLY A 71 -9.44 10.85 -2.52
C GLY A 71 -9.65 12.08 -3.40
N ASP A 72 -10.63 12.91 -3.08
CA ASP A 72 -10.85 14.19 -3.78
C ASP A 72 -9.94 15.27 -3.20
N LEU A 73 -8.92 15.68 -3.97
CA LEU A 73 -7.89 16.62 -3.55
C LEU A 73 -8.45 18.01 -3.19
N GLU A 74 -9.63 18.36 -3.70
CA GLU A 74 -10.31 19.62 -3.35
C GLU A 74 -10.98 19.58 -1.97
N ARG A 75 -11.18 18.37 -1.42
CA ARG A 75 -11.90 18.13 -0.17
C ARG A 75 -11.02 17.58 0.95
N LEU A 76 -9.74 17.32 0.67
CA LEU A 76 -8.80 16.86 1.69
C LEU A 76 -8.27 18.04 2.51
N VAL A 77 -8.35 17.88 3.84
CA VAL A 77 -7.66 18.77 4.78
C VAL A 77 -6.27 18.20 5.03
N ALA A 78 -5.25 18.87 4.50
CA ALA A 78 -3.84 18.51 4.66
C ALA A 78 -3.15 19.56 5.53
N THR A 79 -3.31 19.46 6.86
CA THR A 79 -2.81 20.48 7.80
C THR A 79 -1.29 20.60 7.83
N ASP A 80 -0.58 19.65 7.21
CA ASP A 80 0.87 19.63 7.10
C ASP A 80 1.39 19.87 5.68
N ARG A 81 0.51 20.28 4.74
CA ARG A 81 0.86 20.54 3.33
C ARG A 81 2.06 21.48 3.16
N ASP A 82 2.15 22.48 4.03
CA ASP A 82 3.12 23.58 3.89
C ASP A 82 4.41 23.36 4.71
N LEU A 83 4.64 22.15 5.23
CA LEU A 83 5.90 21.79 5.89
C LEU A 83 6.91 21.27 4.89
N ASP A 84 8.20 21.60 5.10
CA ASP A 84 9.33 21.11 4.27
C ASP A 84 9.71 19.67 4.63
N ARG A 85 8.74 18.76 4.52
CA ARG A 85 8.87 17.32 4.71
C ARG A 85 7.73 16.61 3.97
N TYR A 86 7.81 15.29 3.86
CA TYR A 86 6.73 14.48 3.31
C TYR A 86 5.41 14.69 4.08
N THR A 87 4.29 14.90 3.37
CA THR A 87 2.95 15.06 3.99
C THR A 87 2.41 13.71 4.45
N MET A 88 1.86 13.67 5.67
CA MET A 88 1.30 12.48 6.31
C MET A 88 -0.19 12.64 6.63
N VAL A 89 -0.70 13.88 6.72
CA VAL A 89 -2.06 14.14 7.21
C VAL A 89 -3.10 14.07 6.10
N ALA A 90 -2.73 14.48 4.88
CA ALA A 90 -3.64 14.47 3.73
C ALA A 90 -4.26 13.07 3.53
N GLY A 91 -5.59 12.99 3.54
CA GLY A 91 -6.29 11.71 3.33
C GLY A 91 -6.22 10.73 4.50
N GLY A 92 -5.84 11.17 5.71
CA GLY A 92 -5.76 10.31 6.90
C GLY A 92 -7.05 9.57 7.25
N SER A 93 -8.22 10.05 6.80
CA SER A 93 -9.52 9.38 6.95
C SER A 93 -9.79 8.28 5.92
N ILE A 94 -9.05 8.22 4.81
CA ILE A 94 -9.28 7.25 3.72
C ILE A 94 -8.92 5.83 4.16
N TYR A 95 -7.80 5.64 4.84
CA TYR A 95 -7.39 4.31 5.32
C TYR A 95 -8.34 3.74 6.39
N PRO A 96 -8.83 4.52 7.36
CA PRO A 96 -9.94 4.11 8.22
C PRO A 96 -11.21 3.73 7.45
N PHE A 97 -11.56 4.46 6.38
CA PHE A 97 -12.68 4.11 5.52
C PHE A 97 -12.46 2.76 4.80
N MET A 98 -11.28 2.54 4.22
CA MET A 98 -10.91 1.26 3.60
C MET A 98 -10.91 0.12 4.63
N TRP A 99 -10.45 0.39 5.85
CA TRP A 99 -10.51 -0.55 6.96
C TRP A 99 -11.95 -0.90 7.36
N ASN A 100 -12.87 0.07 7.38
CA ASN A 100 -14.28 -0.19 7.62
C ASN A 100 -14.90 -1.09 6.54
N ILE A 101 -14.52 -0.90 5.26
CA ILE A 101 -14.91 -1.82 4.18
C ILE A 101 -14.39 -3.24 4.47
N MET A 102 -13.12 -3.38 4.88
CA MET A 102 -12.53 -4.68 5.24
C MET A 102 -13.25 -5.35 6.42
N LEU A 103 -13.64 -4.58 7.44
CA LEU A 103 -14.38 -5.10 8.60
C LEU A 103 -15.79 -5.55 8.21
N ALA A 104 -16.50 -4.78 7.39
CA ALA A 104 -17.81 -5.17 6.88
C ALA A 104 -17.71 -6.40 5.96
N ALA A 105 -16.72 -6.44 5.07
CA ALA A 105 -16.45 -7.61 4.25
C ALA A 105 -16.20 -8.85 5.14
N ARG A 106 -15.46 -8.69 6.23
CA ARG A 106 -15.21 -9.77 7.20
C ARG A 106 -16.47 -10.26 7.89
N SER A 107 -17.43 -9.39 8.25
CA SER A 107 -18.69 -9.85 8.85
C SER A 107 -19.54 -10.65 7.87
N GLU A 108 -19.41 -10.38 6.57
CA GLU A 108 -20.05 -11.12 5.48
C GLU A 108 -19.26 -12.38 5.03
N GLY A 109 -18.23 -12.79 5.79
CA GLY A 109 -17.43 -13.97 5.46
C GLY A 109 -16.47 -13.80 4.29
N LEU A 110 -16.17 -12.56 3.90
CA LEU A 110 -15.14 -12.22 2.91
C LEU A 110 -13.81 -11.92 3.59
N GLY A 111 -12.74 -12.01 2.79
CA GLY A 111 -11.40 -11.58 3.13
C GLY A 111 -10.83 -10.75 1.98
N GLY A 112 -9.67 -10.14 2.21
CA GLY A 112 -9.07 -9.28 1.23
C GLY A 112 -7.80 -8.58 1.70
N VAL A 113 -7.30 -7.69 0.84
CA VAL A 113 -6.09 -6.90 1.09
C VAL A 113 -6.27 -5.49 0.58
N ILE A 114 -5.69 -4.52 1.30
CA ILE A 114 -5.46 -3.17 0.82
C ILE A 114 -4.04 -3.12 0.25
N THR A 115 -3.89 -2.62 -0.97
CA THR A 115 -2.59 -2.47 -1.63
C THR A 115 -2.45 -1.09 -2.27
N THR A 116 -1.21 -0.58 -2.31
CA THR A 116 -0.88 0.73 -2.87
C THR A 116 0.01 0.65 -4.09
N MET A 117 0.33 -0.55 -4.60
CA MET A 117 1.28 -0.69 -5.71
C MET A 117 0.82 0.03 -6.98
N HIS A 118 -0.49 0.09 -7.24
CA HIS A 118 -1.06 0.87 -8.34
C HIS A 118 -0.78 2.37 -8.25
N ALA A 119 -0.50 2.93 -7.07
CA ALA A 119 -0.12 4.34 -6.94
C ALA A 119 1.23 4.64 -7.63
N ARG A 120 2.09 3.64 -7.86
CA ARG A 120 3.34 3.80 -8.63
C ARG A 120 3.10 4.04 -10.12
N VAL A 121 1.93 3.66 -10.62
CA VAL A 121 1.49 3.78 -12.01
C VAL A 121 0.13 4.48 -12.08
N GLU A 122 -0.12 5.40 -11.16
CA GLU A 122 -1.40 6.10 -11.06
C GLU A 122 -1.85 6.73 -12.40
N PRO A 123 -0.98 7.37 -13.20
CA PRO A 123 -1.40 7.93 -14.49
C PRO A 123 -2.12 6.92 -15.39
N ASP A 124 -1.59 5.70 -15.51
CA ASP A 124 -2.17 4.64 -16.34
C ASP A 124 -3.50 4.12 -15.75
N VAL A 125 -3.59 4.04 -14.43
CA VAL A 125 -4.83 3.64 -13.73
C VAL A 125 -5.92 4.68 -13.93
N ARG A 126 -5.56 5.97 -13.89
CA ARG A 126 -6.49 7.07 -14.10
C ARG A 126 -7.02 7.10 -15.52
N GLU A 127 -6.15 6.90 -16.51
CA GLU A 127 -6.55 6.78 -17.91
C GLU A 127 -7.50 5.58 -18.09
N LEU A 128 -7.10 4.40 -17.59
CA LEU A 128 -7.87 3.18 -17.69
C LEU A 128 -9.28 3.30 -17.09
N LEU A 129 -9.41 3.99 -15.95
CA LEU A 129 -10.67 4.15 -15.23
C LEU A 129 -11.41 5.45 -15.54
N ASN A 130 -10.89 6.27 -16.46
CA ASN A 130 -11.43 7.58 -16.81
C ASN A 130 -11.66 8.49 -15.59
N VAL A 131 -10.62 8.64 -14.77
CA VAL A 131 -10.68 9.32 -13.46
C VAL A 131 -10.55 10.85 -13.64
N PRO A 132 -11.46 11.65 -13.05
CA PRO A 132 -11.35 13.12 -13.03
C PRO A 132 -10.03 13.63 -12.44
N GLU A 133 -9.56 14.80 -12.90
CA GLU A 133 -8.26 15.37 -12.54
C GLU A 133 -8.09 15.57 -11.01
N ASN A 134 -9.14 16.04 -10.33
CA ASN A 134 -9.13 16.37 -8.91
C ASN A 134 -9.08 15.14 -7.98
N LEU A 135 -9.29 13.93 -8.48
CA LEU A 135 -9.22 12.71 -7.67
C LEU A 135 -7.81 12.14 -7.70
N ALA A 136 -7.27 11.66 -6.58
CA ALA A 136 -6.00 10.94 -6.51
C ALA A 136 -6.18 9.52 -5.99
N LEU A 137 -5.43 8.56 -6.52
CA LEU A 137 -5.52 7.16 -6.10
C LEU A 137 -4.93 6.98 -4.69
N ALA A 138 -5.77 6.62 -3.73
CA ALA A 138 -5.34 6.34 -2.36
C ALA A 138 -4.88 4.89 -2.15
N GLY A 139 -5.48 3.97 -2.91
CA GLY A 139 -5.15 2.55 -2.87
C GLY A 139 -6.18 1.70 -3.60
N VAL A 140 -5.89 0.41 -3.71
CA VAL A 140 -6.75 -0.60 -4.31
C VAL A 140 -7.05 -1.68 -3.27
N MET A 141 -8.27 -2.21 -3.28
CA MET A 141 -8.68 -3.33 -2.44
C MET A 141 -9.08 -4.52 -3.28
N MET A 142 -8.64 -5.70 -2.89
CA MET A 142 -9.08 -6.96 -3.46
C MET A 142 -9.92 -7.70 -2.43
N LEU A 143 -11.13 -8.11 -2.79
CA LEU A 143 -12.07 -8.80 -1.90
C LEU A 143 -12.56 -10.12 -2.51
N GLY A 144 -12.69 -11.15 -1.68
CA GLY A 144 -13.16 -12.47 -2.09
C GLY A 144 -13.45 -13.40 -0.92
N HIS A 145 -13.94 -14.61 -1.22
CA HIS A 145 -14.07 -15.65 -0.20
C HIS A 145 -12.69 -16.26 0.10
N PRO A 146 -12.20 -16.18 1.35
CA PRO A 146 -10.89 -16.70 1.68
C PRO A 146 -10.89 -18.24 1.69
N VAL A 147 -9.91 -18.86 1.02
CA VAL A 147 -9.67 -20.31 1.13
C VAL A 147 -9.20 -20.69 2.54
N HIS A 148 -8.45 -19.79 3.18
CA HIS A 148 -8.01 -19.91 4.55
C HIS A 148 -8.10 -18.55 5.24
N GLN A 149 -8.66 -18.53 6.46
CA GLN A 149 -8.71 -17.33 7.29
C GLN A 149 -7.61 -17.40 8.36
N PRO A 150 -6.61 -16.50 8.34
CA PRO A 150 -5.62 -16.43 9.41
C PRO A 150 -6.30 -16.15 10.76
N THR A 151 -6.02 -16.97 11.77
CA THR A 151 -6.62 -16.85 13.12
C THR A 151 -5.65 -16.32 14.17
N LYS A 152 -4.34 -16.38 13.91
CA LYS A 152 -3.29 -15.88 14.80
C LYS A 152 -2.37 -14.95 14.03
N LEU A 153 -2.49 -13.66 14.29
CA LEU A 153 -1.56 -12.65 13.79
C LEU A 153 -0.60 -12.27 14.91
N ARG A 154 0.69 -12.17 14.59
CA ARG A 154 1.67 -11.63 15.53
C ARG A 154 1.68 -10.11 15.44
N ARG A 155 1.87 -9.48 16.58
CA ARG A 155 2.10 -8.04 16.75
C ARG A 155 3.27 -7.91 17.72
N GLU A 156 4.09 -6.89 17.52
CA GLU A 156 5.07 -6.53 18.52
C GLU A 156 4.36 -6.06 19.80
N PRO A 157 4.92 -6.30 20.99
CA PRO A 157 4.39 -5.77 22.24
C PRO A 157 4.25 -4.25 22.18
N VAL A 158 3.18 -3.67 22.75
CA VAL A 158 2.96 -2.21 22.73
C VAL A 158 4.13 -1.42 23.32
N SER A 159 4.84 -2.02 24.29
CA SER A 159 6.01 -1.48 24.94
C SER A 159 7.23 -1.33 24.01
N THR A 160 7.21 -1.86 22.80
CA THR A 160 8.33 -1.70 21.85
C THR A 160 8.22 -0.43 21.00
N PHE A 161 7.06 0.22 20.98
CA PHE A 161 6.82 1.39 20.10
C PHE A 161 5.99 2.52 20.71
N ALA A 162 5.39 2.32 21.89
CA ALA A 162 4.59 3.35 22.56
C ALA A 162 5.29 3.86 23.82
N THR A 163 5.34 5.19 23.96
CA THR A 163 5.86 5.90 25.13
C THR A 163 4.81 6.87 25.69
N VAL A 164 4.99 7.28 26.93
CA VAL A 164 4.12 8.24 27.62
C VAL A 164 4.72 9.64 27.51
N ASP A 165 3.88 10.61 27.11
CA ASP A 165 4.15 12.04 26.93
C ASP A 165 5.18 12.42 25.85
N ARG A 166 6.33 11.73 25.78
CA ARG A 166 7.45 12.05 24.89
C ARG A 166 7.99 10.79 24.21
N CYS A 167 8.58 10.93 23.02
CA CYS A 167 9.22 9.81 22.31
C CYS A 167 10.39 9.17 23.10
N ASP A 168 11.04 9.93 23.98
CA ASP A 168 12.10 9.51 24.89
C ASP A 168 11.59 9.28 26.34
N GLY A 169 10.27 9.31 26.54
CA GLY A 169 9.64 9.13 27.84
C GLY A 169 9.54 7.66 28.28
N PRO A 170 8.87 7.40 29.42
CA PRO A 170 8.62 6.05 29.89
C PRO A 170 7.89 5.21 28.84
N VAL A 171 8.27 3.95 28.75
CA VAL A 171 7.60 2.98 27.87
C VAL A 171 6.19 2.70 28.38
N PHE A 172 5.21 2.70 27.48
CA PHE A 172 3.82 2.40 27.84
C PHE A 172 3.67 0.95 28.33
N GLY A 173 3.09 0.78 29.52
CA GLY A 173 2.92 -0.53 30.15
C GLY A 173 4.12 -1.05 30.93
N ALA A 174 5.18 -0.24 31.12
CA ALA A 174 6.07 -0.44 32.25
C ALA A 174 5.27 -0.16 33.55
N ASP A 175 5.42 -1.01 34.57
CA ASP A 175 4.67 -0.93 35.82
C ASP A 175 4.61 0.51 36.36
N LEU A 176 3.40 1.10 36.34
CA LEU A 176 3.05 2.36 37.01
C LEU A 176 2.54 2.07 38.43
#